data_AF-A0AAF1B7W1-F1
#
_entry.id   AF-A0AAF1B7W1-F1
#
_cell.length_a   1.000
_cell.length_b   1.000
_cell.length_c   1.000
_cell.angle_alpha   90.00
_cell.angle_beta   90.00
_cell.angle_gamma   90.00
#
_symmetry.space_group_name_H-M   'P 1'
#
loop_
_entity.id
_entity.type
_entity.pdbx_description
1 polymer ?
#
loop_
_entity_poly.entity_id
_entity_poly.type
_entity_poly.pdbx_seq_one_letter_code
_entity_poly.pdbx_strand_id
1 'polypeptide(L)'
;MYSLKANSWRRLQNISGYFQFWGAWGIFIGGALHWITVTPLGSPSILAFDLGVENYREVLMPRLQNNYCENLNMVIFADSLCMLEYHPLIRIDVWVMKEYGVGNSWCKLFSVEQPKVTRCCMSITPIFYSKNRKDVLLEVDSKKLMWYNLKKKRARTVKITNLPEIFDLEVYTESLVSPDYNISCGGTQVLSRPQEKKKQQQQRNKR
;
A
#
# COMPACT_ATOMS: atom_id res chain seq x y z
N MET A 1 -1.60 22.19 -0.33
CA MET A 1 -0.47 21.46 -0.91
C MET A 1 0.83 22.18 -0.58
N TYR A 2 1.82 21.46 -0.09
CA TYR A 2 3.15 22.00 0.19
C TYR A 2 4.06 21.88 -1.03
N SER A 3 4.85 22.91 -1.30
CA SER A 3 5.88 22.90 -2.35
C SER A 3 7.25 22.99 -1.70
N LEU A 4 8.09 21.96 -1.87
CA LEU A 4 9.48 21.96 -1.42
C LEU A 4 10.28 23.07 -2.10
N LYS A 5 10.09 23.27 -3.42
CA LYS A 5 10.81 24.29 -4.20
C LYS A 5 10.51 25.70 -3.73
N ALA A 6 9.26 25.98 -3.35
CA ALA A 6 8.84 27.30 -2.88
C ALA A 6 8.85 27.42 -1.34
N ASN A 7 9.22 26.35 -0.62
CA ASN A 7 9.12 26.21 0.83
C ASN A 7 7.84 26.82 1.43
N SER A 8 6.69 26.55 0.81
CA SER A 8 5.44 27.20 1.18
C SER A 8 4.23 26.30 0.94
N TRP A 9 3.20 26.56 1.73
CA TRP A 9 1.88 25.95 1.57
C TRP A 9 1.03 26.83 0.67
N ARG A 10 0.30 26.21 -0.25
CA ARG A 10 -0.78 26.87 -0.98
C ARG A 10 -2.08 26.11 -0.84
N ARG A 11 -3.17 26.86 -0.92
CA ARG A 11 -4.53 26.31 -0.93
C ARG A 11 -4.85 25.74 -2.30
N LEU A 12 -5.48 24.57 -2.31
CA LEU A 12 -6.07 23.97 -3.51
C LEU A 12 -7.51 24.45 -3.66
N GLN A 13 -8.07 24.35 -4.86
CA GLN A 13 -9.48 24.61 -5.06
C GLN A 13 -10.32 23.67 -4.18
N ASN A 14 -11.41 24.19 -3.64
CA ASN A 14 -12.35 23.37 -2.89
C ASN A 14 -12.99 22.35 -3.86
N ILE A 15 -13.24 21.14 -3.36
CA ILE A 15 -14.01 20.14 -4.10
C ILE A 15 -15.46 20.64 -4.18
N SER A 16 -16.04 20.61 -5.38
CA SER A 16 -17.48 20.84 -5.55
C SER A 16 -18.24 19.62 -5.05
N GLY A 17 -19.04 19.78 -3.98
CA GLY A 17 -19.85 18.71 -3.41
C GLY A 17 -19.48 18.39 -1.96
N TYR A 18 -20.38 17.68 -1.28
CA TYR A 18 -20.16 17.20 0.09
C TYR A 18 -19.62 15.77 0.02
N PHE A 19 -18.30 15.62 0.15
CA PHE A 19 -17.64 14.33 0.31
C PHE A 19 -17.19 14.18 1.75
N GLN A 20 -17.67 13.13 2.42
CA GLN A 20 -17.10 12.72 3.69
C GLN A 20 -16.00 11.69 3.42
N PHE A 21 -14.78 11.99 3.84
CA PHE A 21 -13.65 11.09 3.67
C PHE A 21 -13.73 9.95 4.68
N TRP A 22 -13.52 8.73 4.19
CA TRP A 22 -13.43 7.53 5.02
C TRP A 22 -11.97 7.08 5.13
N GLY A 23 -11.50 6.87 6.36
CA GLY A 23 -10.08 6.64 6.64
C GLY A 23 -9.25 7.93 6.56
N ALA A 24 -7.97 7.84 6.96
CA ALA A 24 -7.12 9.03 7.12
C ALA A 24 -6.12 9.26 5.98
N TRP A 25 -5.72 8.21 5.25
CA TRP A 25 -4.57 8.26 4.34
C TRP A 25 -5.01 8.11 2.88
N GLY A 26 -4.49 8.98 2.01
CA GLY A 26 -4.71 8.91 0.57
C GLY A 26 -3.74 7.94 -0.10
N ILE A 27 -4.23 7.11 -1.01
CA ILE A 27 -3.41 6.15 -1.76
C ILE A 27 -2.88 6.80 -3.04
N PHE A 28 -1.56 6.89 -3.16
CA PHE A 28 -0.90 7.47 -4.34
C PHE A 28 -0.61 6.42 -5.41
N ILE A 29 -1.24 6.53 -6.57
CA ILE A 29 -0.97 5.67 -7.73
C ILE A 29 -1.34 6.40 -9.02
N GLY A 30 -0.60 6.17 -10.10
CA GLY A 30 -0.92 6.74 -11.42
C GLY A 30 -0.98 8.28 -11.44
N GLY A 31 -0.18 8.95 -10.62
CA GLY A 31 -0.13 10.42 -10.55
C GLY A 31 -1.24 11.08 -9.72
N ALA A 32 -2.12 10.29 -9.09
CA ALA A 32 -3.21 10.81 -8.28
C ALA A 32 -3.27 10.19 -6.89
N LEU A 33 -3.77 10.97 -5.92
CA LEU A 33 -4.14 10.49 -4.58
C LEU A 33 -5.59 10.03 -4.59
N HIS A 34 -5.90 8.91 -3.93
CA HIS A 34 -7.22 8.30 -3.92
C HIS A 34 -7.73 8.10 -2.50
N TRP A 35 -9.02 8.34 -2.29
CA TRP A 35 -9.69 8.13 -1.02
C TRP A 35 -11.03 7.43 -1.23
N ILE A 36 -11.43 6.63 -0.24
CA ILE A 36 -12.83 6.21 -0.10
C ILE A 36 -13.59 7.40 0.46
N THR A 37 -14.73 7.72 -0.14
CA THR A 37 -15.60 8.80 0.29
C THR A 37 -17.05 8.34 0.35
N VAL A 38 -17.85 9.04 1.13
CA VAL A 38 -19.31 8.89 1.14
C VAL A 38 -19.89 10.05 0.33
N THR A 39 -20.66 9.71 -0.71
CA THR A 39 -21.42 10.68 -1.50
C THR A 39 -22.55 11.29 -0.65
N PRO A 40 -23.14 12.43 -1.06
CA PRO A 40 -24.31 13.00 -0.38
C PRO A 40 -25.50 12.05 -0.24
N LEU A 41 -25.59 11.03 -1.12
CA LEU A 41 -26.61 9.98 -1.09
C LEU A 41 -26.29 8.86 -0.10
N GLY A 42 -25.20 8.96 0.66
CA GLY A 42 -24.75 7.92 1.61
C GLY A 42 -24.04 6.74 0.95
N SER A 43 -23.81 6.77 -0.37
CA SER A 43 -23.18 5.67 -1.10
C SER A 43 -21.65 5.81 -1.12
N PRO A 44 -20.88 4.72 -0.93
CA PRO A 44 -19.43 4.72 -1.10
C PRO A 44 -19.01 5.12 -2.52
N SER A 45 -17.95 5.91 -2.64
CA SER A 45 -17.31 6.29 -3.90
C SER A 45 -15.80 6.40 -3.74
N ILE A 46 -15.06 6.42 -4.84
CA ILE A 46 -13.62 6.75 -4.83
C ILE A 46 -13.46 8.15 -5.40
N LEU A 47 -12.86 9.03 -4.62
CA LEU A 47 -12.42 10.34 -5.08
C LEU A 47 -10.91 10.27 -5.35
N ALA A 48 -10.50 10.74 -6.52
CA ALA A 48 -9.09 10.92 -6.88
C ALA A 48 -8.76 12.40 -7.03
N PHE A 49 -7.59 12.81 -6.55
CA PHE A 49 -6.99 14.11 -6.81
C PHE A 49 -5.75 13.93 -7.67
N ASP A 50 -5.82 14.37 -8.91
CA ASP A 50 -4.72 14.31 -9.86
C ASP A 50 -3.70 15.40 -9.56
N LEU A 51 -2.44 15.03 -9.27
CA LEU A 51 -1.39 16.00 -8.92
C LEU A 51 -0.87 16.77 -10.14
N GLY A 52 -1.02 16.23 -11.35
CA GLY A 52 -0.51 16.85 -12.58
C GLY A 52 -1.41 17.97 -13.08
N VAL A 53 -2.72 17.73 -13.10
CA VAL A 53 -3.72 18.75 -13.48
C VAL A 53 -4.34 19.48 -12.29
N GLU A 54 -4.07 19.02 -11.07
CA GLU A 54 -4.57 19.60 -9.81
C GLU A 54 -6.08 19.69 -9.73
N ASN A 55 -6.74 18.62 -10.18
CA ASN A 55 -8.19 18.54 -10.18
C ASN A 55 -8.69 17.22 -9.58
N TYR A 56 -9.91 17.27 -9.06
CA TYR A 56 -10.60 16.11 -8.53
C TYR A 56 -11.37 15.40 -9.63
N ARG A 57 -11.44 14.07 -9.52
CA ARG A 57 -12.28 13.23 -10.38
C ARG A 57 -12.79 12.05 -9.58
N GLU A 58 -14.01 11.63 -9.88
CA GLU A 58 -14.52 10.37 -9.37
C GLU A 58 -13.92 9.20 -10.12
N VAL A 59 -13.68 8.11 -9.40
CA VAL A 59 -13.21 6.85 -9.95
C VAL A 59 -14.29 5.81 -9.71
N LEU A 60 -14.65 5.10 -10.77
CA LEU A 60 -15.67 4.06 -10.69
C LEU A 60 -15.25 2.97 -9.71
N MET A 61 -16.20 2.57 -8.86
CA MET A 61 -16.05 1.50 -7.89
C MET A 61 -16.15 0.12 -8.54
N PRO A 62 -15.52 -0.93 -7.96
CA PRO A 62 -15.87 -2.30 -8.29
C PRO A 62 -17.34 -2.58 -7.99
N ARG A 63 -17.91 -3.63 -8.59
CA ARG A 63 -19.26 -4.12 -8.26
C ARG A 63 -19.23 -4.86 -6.93
N LEU A 64 -19.39 -4.11 -5.85
CA LEU A 64 -19.40 -4.60 -4.48
C LEU A 64 -20.78 -5.15 -4.09
N GLN A 65 -20.78 -5.98 -3.05
CA GLN A 65 -21.97 -6.48 -2.38
C GLN A 65 -22.29 -5.65 -1.13
N ASN A 66 -21.28 -5.00 -0.53
CA ASN A 66 -21.45 -4.10 0.60
C ASN A 66 -21.49 -2.62 0.16
N ASN A 67 -22.42 -1.87 0.75
CA ASN A 67 -22.61 -0.43 0.50
C ASN A 67 -22.16 0.43 1.69
N TYR A 68 -21.36 -0.14 2.58
CA TYR A 68 -20.95 0.46 3.85
C TYR A 68 -19.45 0.74 3.82
N CYS A 69 -19.05 2.00 4.00
CA CYS A 69 -17.63 2.39 3.91
C CYS A 69 -16.77 1.74 5.00
N GLU A 70 -17.34 1.46 6.17
CA GLU A 70 -16.67 0.75 7.27
C GLU A 70 -16.23 -0.66 6.91
N ASN A 71 -16.84 -1.26 5.89
CA ASN A 71 -16.49 -2.58 5.38
C ASN A 71 -15.57 -2.49 4.16
N LEU A 72 -14.99 -1.33 3.88
CA LEU A 72 -14.14 -1.09 2.72
C LEU A 72 -12.79 -0.52 3.14
N ASN A 73 -11.74 -0.98 2.48
CA ASN A 73 -10.41 -0.38 2.57
C ASN A 73 -9.73 -0.39 1.21
N MET A 74 -8.83 0.56 0.96
CA MET A 74 -8.10 0.70 -0.29
C MET A 74 -6.60 0.57 -0.06
N VAL A 75 -5.94 -0.21 -0.91
CA VAL A 75 -4.52 -0.52 -0.77
C VAL A 75 -3.86 -0.57 -2.15
N ILE A 76 -2.53 -0.49 -2.18
CA ILE A 76 -1.75 -0.82 -3.37
C ILE A 76 -1.28 -2.25 -3.21
N PHE A 77 -1.50 -3.09 -4.22
CA PHE A 77 -0.97 -4.43 -4.24
C PHE A 77 -0.55 -4.80 -5.66
N ALA A 78 0.71 -5.23 -5.81
CA ALA A 78 1.32 -5.53 -7.10
C ALA A 78 1.13 -4.39 -8.13
N ASP A 79 1.51 -3.18 -7.71
CA ASP A 79 1.48 -1.95 -8.52
C ASP A 79 0.09 -1.58 -9.06
N SER A 80 -0.96 -2.12 -8.47
CA SER A 80 -2.34 -1.91 -8.87
C SER A 80 -3.16 -1.40 -7.70
N LEU A 81 -4.16 -0.57 -8.00
CA LEU A 81 -5.13 -0.12 -7.01
C LEU A 81 -6.05 -1.29 -6.67
N CYS A 82 -6.14 -1.60 -5.38
CA CYS A 82 -6.97 -2.68 -4.87
C CYS A 82 -8.00 -2.17 -3.88
N MET A 83 -9.19 -2.77 -3.92
CA MET A 83 -10.27 -2.57 -2.97
C MET A 83 -10.44 -3.85 -2.15
N LEU A 84 -10.43 -3.71 -0.83
CA LEU A 84 -10.70 -4.76 0.13
C LEU A 84 -12.14 -4.62 0.59
N GLU A 85 -12.94 -5.64 0.35
CA GLU A 85 -14.34 -5.70 0.78
C GLU A 85 -14.49 -6.72 1.90
N TYR A 86 -14.81 -6.22 3.08
CA TYR A 86 -14.96 -7.00 4.29
C TYR A 86 -16.39 -7.52 4.38
N HIS A 87 -16.52 -8.85 4.49
CA HIS A 87 -17.76 -9.53 4.80
C HIS A 87 -17.63 -10.07 6.22
N PRO A 88 -18.14 -9.35 7.24
CA PRO A 88 -17.89 -9.67 8.65
C PRO A 88 -18.12 -11.14 8.94
N LEU A 89 -17.16 -11.79 9.60
CA LEU A 89 -17.17 -13.20 9.99
C LEU A 89 -17.22 -14.22 8.84
N ILE A 90 -17.22 -13.79 7.58
CA ILE A 90 -17.34 -14.67 6.42
C ILE A 90 -16.02 -14.69 5.64
N ARG A 91 -15.65 -13.56 5.03
CA ARG A 91 -14.49 -13.46 4.14
C ARG A 91 -14.07 -12.02 3.94
N ILE A 92 -12.96 -11.85 3.24
CA ILE A 92 -12.51 -10.56 2.72
C ILE A 92 -12.22 -10.78 1.24
N ASP A 93 -12.90 -10.02 0.39
CA ASP A 93 -12.73 -10.08 -1.05
C ASP A 93 -11.73 -9.01 -1.48
N VAL A 94 -10.69 -9.43 -2.21
CA VAL A 94 -9.67 -8.53 -2.76
C VAL A 94 -10.00 -8.29 -4.23
N TRP A 95 -10.34 -7.06 -4.56
CA TRP A 95 -10.59 -6.58 -5.92
C TRP A 95 -9.39 -5.80 -6.42
N VAL A 96 -9.05 -5.95 -7.70
CA VAL A 96 -7.96 -5.21 -8.35
C VAL A 96 -8.48 -4.48 -9.58
N MET A 97 -8.05 -3.25 -9.77
CA MET A 97 -8.24 -2.50 -11.01
C MET A 97 -7.13 -2.91 -11.97
N LYS A 98 -7.44 -3.78 -12.94
CA LYS A 98 -6.42 -4.32 -13.86
C LYS A 98 -5.77 -3.23 -14.72
N GLU A 99 -6.55 -2.24 -15.11
CA GLU A 99 -6.09 -1.10 -15.91
C GLU A 99 -6.40 0.17 -15.14
N TYR A 100 -5.36 0.84 -14.67
CA TYR A 100 -5.50 2.04 -13.85
C TYR A 100 -6.37 3.11 -14.54
N GLY A 101 -7.33 3.67 -13.82
CA GLY A 101 -8.28 4.67 -14.32
C GLY A 101 -9.45 4.10 -15.15
N VAL A 102 -9.39 2.83 -15.56
CA VAL A 102 -10.46 2.18 -16.35
C VAL A 102 -11.43 1.48 -15.39
N GLY A 103 -12.56 2.13 -15.11
CA GLY A 103 -13.53 1.64 -14.13
C GLY A 103 -14.06 0.22 -14.39
N ASN A 104 -14.27 -0.16 -15.64
CA ASN A 104 -14.76 -1.50 -15.97
C ASN A 104 -13.67 -2.60 -15.88
N SER A 105 -12.43 -2.24 -15.52
CA SER A 105 -11.32 -3.19 -15.38
C SER A 105 -11.24 -3.86 -14.01
N TRP A 106 -12.09 -3.45 -13.06
CA TRP A 106 -12.16 -4.08 -11.75
C TRP A 106 -12.51 -5.57 -11.86
N CYS A 107 -11.71 -6.41 -11.22
CA CYS A 107 -12.01 -7.83 -11.09
C CYS A 107 -11.65 -8.34 -9.69
N LYS A 108 -12.37 -9.36 -9.23
CA LYS A 108 -12.04 -10.04 -7.99
C LYS A 108 -10.79 -10.90 -8.21
N LEU A 109 -9.74 -10.63 -7.44
CA LEU A 109 -8.45 -11.30 -7.53
C LEU A 109 -8.44 -12.59 -6.70
N PHE A 110 -8.86 -12.51 -5.44
CA PHE A 110 -9.08 -13.66 -4.56
C PHE A 110 -9.94 -13.27 -3.35
N SER A 111 -10.37 -14.28 -2.60
CA SER A 111 -11.08 -14.14 -1.33
C SER A 111 -10.31 -14.85 -0.23
N VAL A 112 -10.26 -14.25 0.96
CA VAL A 112 -9.70 -14.84 2.17
C VAL A 112 -10.84 -15.17 3.12
N GLU A 113 -11.11 -16.46 3.35
CA GLU A 113 -12.16 -16.89 4.28
C GLU A 113 -11.73 -16.65 5.73
N GLN A 114 -12.45 -15.80 6.46
CA GLN A 114 -12.04 -15.41 7.81
C GLN A 114 -12.02 -16.60 8.78
N PRO A 115 -13.08 -17.43 8.90
CA PRO A 115 -13.13 -18.51 9.90
C PRO A 115 -11.99 -19.52 9.77
N LYS A 116 -11.52 -19.76 8.54
CA LYS A 116 -10.50 -20.77 8.24
C LYS A 116 -9.08 -20.22 8.27
N VAL A 117 -8.90 -18.93 7.97
CA VAL A 117 -7.58 -18.35 7.70
C VAL A 117 -7.15 -17.41 8.81
N THR A 118 -8.05 -16.54 9.28
CA THR A 118 -7.70 -15.42 10.18
C THR A 118 -8.54 -15.39 11.46
N ARG A 119 -9.52 -16.29 11.61
CA ARG A 119 -10.55 -16.32 12.67
C ARG A 119 -11.38 -15.04 12.66
N CYS A 120 -11.18 -14.16 13.64
CA CYS A 120 -11.88 -12.89 13.83
C CYS A 120 -10.89 -11.73 13.68
N CYS A 121 -10.14 -11.67 12.58
CA CYS A 121 -9.30 -10.51 12.30
C CYS A 121 -10.17 -9.31 11.92
N MET A 122 -9.75 -8.12 12.31
CA MET A 122 -10.38 -6.86 11.97
C MET A 122 -9.88 -6.34 10.61
N SER A 123 -8.62 -6.61 10.27
CA SER A 123 -8.02 -6.14 9.01
C SER A 123 -7.08 -7.16 8.38
N ILE A 124 -7.03 -7.15 7.05
CA ILE A 124 -5.94 -7.79 6.29
C ILE A 124 -5.43 -6.80 5.25
N THR A 125 -4.13 -6.83 4.96
CA THR A 125 -3.53 -6.06 3.88
C THR A 125 -2.67 -7.01 3.03
N PRO A 126 -2.97 -7.20 1.73
CA PRO A 126 -2.09 -7.94 0.84
C PRO A 126 -0.85 -7.10 0.52
N ILE A 127 0.33 -7.66 0.78
CA ILE A 127 1.60 -6.94 0.72
C ILE A 127 2.33 -7.27 -0.57
N PHE A 128 2.64 -8.55 -0.80
CA PHE A 128 3.42 -8.94 -1.96
C PHE A 128 3.16 -10.39 -2.40
N TYR A 129 3.46 -10.68 -3.67
CA TYR A 129 3.45 -12.04 -4.20
C TYR A 129 4.77 -12.76 -3.93
N SER A 130 4.70 -14.01 -3.52
CA SER A 130 5.83 -14.93 -3.65
C SER A 130 6.40 -14.93 -5.07
N LYS A 131 7.68 -15.30 -5.23
CA LYS A 131 8.38 -15.31 -6.52
C LYS A 131 7.65 -16.09 -7.62
N ASN A 132 6.94 -17.17 -7.27
CA ASN A 132 6.18 -18.00 -8.20
C ASN A 132 4.70 -17.60 -8.31
N ARG A 133 4.29 -16.50 -7.67
CA ARG A 133 2.93 -15.96 -7.59
C ARG A 133 1.86 -16.95 -7.11
N LYS A 134 2.25 -18.00 -6.36
CA LYS A 134 1.32 -19.00 -5.79
C LYS A 134 0.84 -18.62 -4.39
N ASP A 135 1.69 -17.92 -3.64
CA ASP A 135 1.41 -17.40 -2.31
C ASP A 135 1.41 -15.86 -2.32
N VAL A 136 0.59 -15.26 -1.46
CA VAL A 136 0.55 -13.83 -1.15
C VAL A 136 0.95 -13.64 0.32
N LEU A 137 1.82 -12.69 0.62
CA LEU A 137 2.04 -12.28 2.00
C LEU A 137 0.93 -11.32 2.41
N LEU A 138 0.26 -11.64 3.50
CA LEU A 138 -0.75 -10.81 4.14
C LEU A 138 -0.19 -10.28 5.45
N GLU A 139 -0.37 -8.98 5.68
CA GLU A 139 -0.39 -8.41 7.03
C GLU A 139 -1.79 -8.56 7.60
N VAL A 140 -1.90 -8.89 8.89
CA VAL A 140 -3.17 -9.11 9.57
C VAL A 140 -3.14 -8.37 10.91
N ASP A 141 -4.15 -7.52 11.12
CA ASP A 141 -4.36 -6.70 12.31
C ASP A 141 -3.14 -5.86 12.75
N SER A 142 -2.22 -5.53 11.82
CA SER A 142 -0.95 -4.84 12.13
C SER A 142 -0.08 -5.55 13.18
N LYS A 143 -0.28 -6.87 13.36
CA LYS A 143 0.35 -7.68 14.42
C LYS A 143 1.11 -8.89 13.91
N LYS A 144 0.73 -9.41 12.74
CA LYS A 144 1.29 -10.67 12.22
C LYS A 144 1.34 -10.68 10.71
N LEU A 145 2.28 -11.46 10.19
CA LEU A 145 2.41 -11.74 8.77
C LEU A 145 2.02 -13.20 8.49
N MET A 146 1.33 -13.43 7.38
CA MET A 146 0.88 -14.76 6.97
C MET A 146 1.10 -14.97 5.47
N TRP A 147 1.68 -16.11 5.12
CA TRP A 147 1.69 -16.58 3.73
C TRP A 147 0.37 -17.26 3.40
N TYR A 148 -0.39 -16.69 2.48
CA TYR A 148 -1.65 -17.24 2.00
C TYR A 148 -1.48 -17.89 0.62
N ASN A 149 -1.74 -19.19 0.52
CA ASN A 149 -1.70 -19.91 -0.75
C ASN A 149 -3.01 -19.73 -1.52
N LEU A 150 -2.91 -19.13 -2.71
CA LEU A 150 -4.07 -18.75 -3.53
C LEU A 150 -4.88 -19.95 -4.03
N LYS A 151 -4.22 -21.08 -4.31
CA LYS A 151 -4.85 -22.30 -4.86
C LYS A 151 -5.46 -23.15 -3.74
N LYS A 152 -4.70 -23.40 -2.67
CA LYS A 152 -5.09 -24.25 -1.54
C LYS A 152 -6.00 -23.52 -0.55
N LYS A 153 -6.12 -22.19 -0.64
CA LYS A 153 -6.93 -21.35 0.26
C LYS A 153 -6.55 -21.56 1.74
N ARG A 154 -5.25 -21.65 2.01
CA ARG A 154 -4.70 -21.86 3.37
C ARG A 154 -3.62 -20.85 3.65
N ALA A 155 -3.53 -20.40 4.90
CA ALA A 155 -2.43 -19.57 5.35
C ALA A 155 -1.51 -20.29 6.33
N ARG A 156 -0.26 -19.83 6.39
CA ARG A 156 0.73 -20.18 7.40
C ARG A 156 1.32 -18.90 7.97
N THR A 157 1.48 -18.83 9.28
CA THR A 157 2.10 -17.67 9.94
C THR A 157 3.59 -17.59 9.58
N VAL A 158 4.07 -16.38 9.30
CA VAL A 158 5.50 -16.09 9.15
C VAL A 158 6.07 -15.77 10.52
N LYS A 159 7.15 -16.47 10.90
CA LYS A 159 7.87 -16.20 12.14
C LYS A 159 9.07 -15.33 11.84
N ILE A 160 9.04 -14.09 12.32
CA ILE A 160 10.18 -13.19 12.34
C ILE A 160 10.49 -12.94 13.81
N THR A 161 11.75 -13.14 14.20
CA THR A 161 12.19 -12.90 15.57
C THR A 161 12.27 -11.41 15.85
N ASN A 162 11.89 -11.00 17.07
CA ASN A 162 11.99 -9.62 17.54
C ASN A 162 11.13 -8.59 16.79
N LEU A 163 9.99 -9.01 16.21
CA LEU A 163 8.98 -8.04 15.79
C LEU A 163 8.31 -7.42 17.02
N PRO A 164 7.99 -6.11 16.98
CA PRO A 164 7.14 -5.49 17.98
C PRO A 164 5.72 -6.08 17.93
N GLU A 165 4.93 -5.88 18.99
CA GLU A 165 3.55 -6.38 19.03
C GLU A 165 2.70 -5.79 17.91
N ILE A 166 2.89 -4.50 17.61
CA ILE A 166 2.21 -3.77 16.54
C ILE A 166 3.27 -3.14 15.64
N PHE A 167 3.09 -3.25 14.33
CA PHE A 167 3.97 -2.64 13.33
C PHE A 167 3.19 -2.19 12.10
N ASP A 168 3.72 -1.17 11.44
CA ASP A 168 3.37 -0.82 10.07
C ASP A 168 4.34 -1.49 9.10
N LEU A 169 3.84 -1.84 7.92
CA LEU A 169 4.65 -2.47 6.88
C LEU A 169 4.60 -1.66 5.59
N GLU A 170 5.77 -1.35 5.05
CA GLU A 170 5.91 -0.69 3.76
C GLU A 170 6.80 -1.52 2.84
N VAL A 171 6.40 -1.61 1.57
CA VAL A 171 7.19 -2.31 0.55
C VAL A 171 8.27 -1.37 0.05
N TYR A 172 9.51 -1.64 0.44
CA TYR A 172 10.66 -0.93 -0.10
C TYR A 172 11.05 -1.51 -1.47
N THR A 173 11.07 -0.65 -2.48
CA THR A 173 11.68 -0.95 -3.77
C THR A 173 13.04 -0.27 -3.82
N GLU A 174 14.10 -1.05 -4.04
CA GLU A 174 15.46 -0.52 -4.09
C GLU A 174 15.58 0.61 -5.12
N SER A 175 16.08 1.75 -4.64
CA SER A 175 16.50 2.88 -5.46
C SER A 175 18.02 2.91 -5.53
N LEU A 176 18.59 3.44 -6.63
CA LEU A 176 20.03 3.71 -6.74
C LEU A 176 20.50 4.83 -5.80
N VAL A 177 19.57 5.46 -5.07
CA VAL A 177 19.85 6.42 -4.02
C VAL A 177 19.97 5.66 -2.70
N SER A 178 21.18 5.64 -2.13
CA SER A 178 21.41 5.09 -0.79
C SER A 178 20.53 5.85 0.22
N PRO A 179 19.81 5.16 1.13
CA PRO A 179 19.06 5.80 2.21
C PRO A 179 20.02 6.27 3.33
N ASP A 180 21.09 6.98 2.98
CA ASP A 180 21.94 7.68 3.94
C ASP A 180 21.23 8.99 4.32
N TYR A 181 20.20 8.86 5.16
CA TYR A 181 19.53 9.97 5.81
C TYR A 181 20.41 10.56 6.92
N ASN A 182 21.40 11.37 6.54
CA ASN A 182 22.08 12.26 7.49
C ASN A 182 21.17 13.47 7.78
N ILE A 183 20.17 13.29 8.65
CA ILE A 183 19.52 14.43 9.31
C ILE A 183 20.46 14.90 10.43
N SER A 184 21.43 15.74 10.10
CA SER A 184 22.12 16.53 11.12
C SER A 184 21.27 17.74 11.48
N CYS A 185 20.26 17.55 12.33
CA CYS A 185 19.74 18.65 13.12
C CYS A 185 20.68 18.85 14.31
N GLY A 186 21.50 19.91 14.27
CA GLY A 186 22.17 20.48 15.43
C GLY A 186 23.31 19.67 16.05
N GLY A 187 24.53 19.94 15.59
CA GLY A 187 25.80 19.84 16.33
C GLY A 187 26.00 18.70 17.33
N THR A 188 26.72 17.65 16.94
CA THR A 188 27.91 17.12 17.64
C THR A 188 28.67 16.24 16.65
N GLN A 189 29.95 16.54 16.44
CA GLN A 189 30.83 15.73 15.59
C GLN A 189 31.08 14.37 16.23
N VAL A 190 30.91 13.29 15.47
CA VAL A 190 31.53 11.99 15.79
C VAL A 190 32.48 11.64 14.66
N LEU A 191 33.76 11.47 15.04
CA LEU A 191 34.89 11.16 14.19
C LEU A 191 34.67 9.87 13.37
N SER A 192 34.81 9.97 12.05
CA SER A 192 34.86 8.82 11.16
C SER A 192 36.21 8.10 11.26
N ARG A 193 36.19 6.76 11.37
CA ARG A 193 37.38 5.92 11.23
C ARG A 193 37.76 5.78 9.74
N PRO A 194 39.05 5.73 9.38
CA PRO A 194 39.46 5.67 7.97
C PRO A 194 39.17 4.31 7.32
N GLN A 195 38.71 4.34 6.07
CA GLN A 195 38.64 3.18 5.19
C GLN A 195 40.03 2.81 4.67
N GLU A 196 40.50 1.58 4.94
CA GLU A 196 41.67 1.01 4.27
C GLU A 196 41.32 0.63 2.81
N LYS A 197 42.01 1.27 1.87
CA LYS A 197 42.00 0.89 0.45
C LYS A 197 42.88 -0.35 0.25
N LYS A 198 42.32 -1.48 -0.20
CA LYS A 198 43.08 -2.51 -0.92
C LYS A 198 42.73 -2.48 -2.40
N LYS A 199 43.58 -1.80 -3.18
CA LYS A 199 43.79 -2.09 -4.60
C LYS A 199 44.63 -3.37 -4.70
N GLN A 200 44.21 -4.34 -5.49
CA GLN A 200 45.13 -5.11 -6.31
C GLN A 200 44.42 -5.71 -7.52
N GLN A 201 45.16 -5.73 -8.61
CA GLN A 201 44.76 -5.66 -10.00
C GLN A 201 45.01 -7.03 -10.64
N GLN A 202 44.05 -7.53 -11.42
CA GLN A 202 44.26 -8.66 -12.32
C GLN A 202 45.22 -8.28 -13.45
N GLN A 203 46.21 -9.15 -13.71
CA GLN A 203 46.85 -9.48 -14.99
C GLN A 203 48.03 -10.43 -14.66
N ARG A 204 48.38 -11.50 -15.37
CA ARG A 204 47.93 -12.15 -16.61
C ARG A 204 48.78 -13.44 -16.73
N ASN A 205 48.22 -14.51 -17.29
CA ASN A 205 48.92 -15.72 -17.70
C ASN A 205 50.24 -15.46 -18.45
N LYS A 206 51.29 -16.26 -18.18
CA LYS A 206 52.13 -16.96 -19.17
C LYS A 206 53.19 -17.86 -18.52
N ARG A 207 53.23 -19.10 -19.04
CA ARG A 207 54.20 -20.20 -18.90
C ARG A 207 54.01 -21.13 -17.72
#